data_AF-A0A6B3BDD3-F1
#
_entry.id   AF-A0A6B3BDD3-F1
#
_cell.length_a   1.000
_cell.length_b   1.000
_cell.length_c   1.000
_cell.angle_alpha   90.00
_cell.angle_beta   90.00
_cell.angle_gamma   90.00
#
_symmetry.space_group_name_H-M   'P 1'
#
loop_
_entity.id
_entity.type
_entity.pdbx_description
1 polymer ?
#
loop_
_entity_poly.entity_id
_entity_poly.type
_entity_poly.pdbx_seq_one_letter_code
_entity_poly.pdbx_strand_id
1 'polypeptide(L)'
;MDTIASLFSFITWPVSWVIVQFHKLYGAIFGPDTGWAWGLSIVSLVVLIRICLIPLFVKQIKSTRNMQLLQPKMKAIQERYKSDKQRQSEEMMKLYKETGTNPLSSCLPIIAQSPFFFALYHVLSAIASNKKIGVIDQSLLDSARQAHIFGAPLAAKFMDSAEKVDALGASLTDVRVVTAVMIVMMSASQFFTQRQLMTKNVDLTVKTPYMQQQKMLMYIFPLIFAVMGINFPVGVLVYWLTTNVWTMGQQMYVINQNPTPGSKAQEQYLGRVLKSVTAHGEVRGRTRRNTVKRIVAKGPDRNDIERKFVVGLAKLGLAPQEDGTVAKSDTAVAEAEGGTSQRRQQPKRQTKAQRQTGAAHQGGKDDDADEPASKTSLKKSTAQDDKSKPAGKTASGSSRQAKSGQRKGPQRPKHPSKK
;
A
#
# COMPACT_ATOMS: atom_id res chain seq x y z
N MET A 1 32.89 3.44 -17.58
CA MET A 1 31.72 4.34 -17.71
C MET A 1 30.88 4.00 -18.96
N ASP A 2 31.42 3.18 -19.87
CA ASP A 2 30.85 2.88 -21.19
C ASP A 2 29.66 1.91 -21.17
N THR A 3 29.61 0.99 -20.18
CA THR A 3 28.49 0.05 -20.02
C THR A 3 27.21 0.75 -19.55
N ILE A 4 27.32 1.75 -18.69
CA ILE A 4 26.17 2.54 -18.20
C ILE A 4 25.67 3.47 -19.31
N ALA A 5 26.60 4.13 -20.02
CA ALA A 5 26.24 4.95 -21.18
C ALA A 5 25.57 4.14 -22.30
N SER A 6 26.05 2.91 -22.55
CA SER A 6 25.47 1.96 -23.51
C SER A 6 24.08 1.45 -23.09
N LEU A 7 23.88 1.14 -21.81
CA LEU A 7 22.57 0.74 -21.28
C LEU A 7 21.54 1.86 -21.43
N PHE A 8 21.95 3.10 -21.16
CA PHE A 8 21.05 4.24 -21.31
C PHE A 8 20.84 4.65 -22.76
N SER A 9 21.82 4.50 -23.66
CA SER A 9 21.62 4.77 -25.09
C SER A 9 20.59 3.81 -25.72
N PHE A 10 20.59 2.54 -25.31
CA PHE A 10 19.60 1.54 -25.73
C PHE A 10 18.16 1.95 -25.42
N ILE A 11 17.91 2.65 -24.30
CA ILE A 11 16.56 3.12 -23.92
C ILE A 11 16.29 4.53 -24.47
N THR A 12 17.30 5.38 -24.50
CA THR A 12 17.21 6.76 -24.96
C THR A 12 16.88 6.85 -26.45
N TRP A 13 17.45 5.96 -27.27
CA TRP A 13 17.19 5.97 -28.71
C TRP A 13 15.70 5.70 -29.03
N PRO A 14 15.06 4.62 -28.56
CA PRO A 14 13.62 4.40 -28.75
C PRO A 14 12.76 5.53 -28.16
N VAL A 15 13.11 6.03 -26.97
CA VAL A 15 12.36 7.13 -26.34
C VAL A 15 12.40 8.38 -27.20
N SER A 16 13.58 8.79 -27.67
CA SER A 16 13.73 9.95 -28.57
C SER A 16 12.96 9.75 -29.88
N TRP A 17 12.96 8.51 -30.42
CA TRP A 17 12.23 8.18 -31.64
C TRP A 17 10.72 8.34 -31.46
N VAL A 18 10.16 7.79 -30.38
CA VAL A 18 8.73 7.93 -30.06
C VAL A 18 8.35 9.40 -29.88
N ILE A 19 9.18 10.20 -29.18
CA ILE A 19 8.95 11.65 -29.05
C ILE A 19 8.87 12.31 -30.43
N VAL A 20 9.80 12.01 -31.33
CA VAL A 20 9.81 12.58 -32.69
C VAL A 20 8.57 12.14 -33.49
N GLN A 21 8.08 10.91 -33.33
CA GLN A 21 6.85 10.49 -34.02
C GLN A 21 5.63 11.27 -33.55
N PHE A 22 5.46 11.42 -32.23
CA PHE A 22 4.38 12.25 -31.70
C PHE A 22 4.57 13.73 -32.06
N HIS A 23 5.81 14.21 -32.12
CA HIS A 23 6.12 15.59 -32.49
C HIS A 23 5.74 15.87 -33.93
N LYS A 24 6.03 14.94 -34.86
CA LYS A 24 5.55 15.03 -36.24
C LYS A 24 4.02 15.07 -36.32
N LEU A 25 3.34 14.21 -35.54
CA LEU A 25 1.88 14.18 -35.50
C LEU A 25 1.28 15.50 -34.98
N TYR A 26 1.75 15.99 -33.84
CA TYR A 26 1.24 17.23 -33.26
C TYR A 26 1.74 18.47 -33.97
N GLY A 27 2.94 18.42 -34.54
CA GLY A 27 3.51 19.48 -35.37
C GLY A 27 2.73 19.71 -36.65
N ALA A 28 2.13 18.66 -37.23
CA ALA A 28 1.20 18.79 -38.36
C ALA A 28 -0.11 19.52 -37.98
N ILE A 29 -0.51 19.50 -36.70
CA ILE A 29 -1.77 20.08 -36.22
C ILE A 29 -1.56 21.49 -35.66
N PHE A 30 -0.51 21.67 -34.84
CA PHE A 30 -0.26 22.89 -34.08
C PHE A 30 0.95 23.70 -34.58
N GLY A 31 1.72 23.16 -35.53
CA GLY A 31 2.99 23.72 -35.98
C GLY A 31 4.20 23.07 -35.29
N PRO A 32 5.30 22.80 -36.02
CA PRO A 32 6.43 22.01 -35.52
C PRO A 32 7.20 22.71 -34.40
N ASP A 33 7.30 24.04 -34.40
CA ASP A 33 8.10 24.79 -33.42
C ASP A 33 7.32 25.19 -32.17
N THR A 34 6.08 24.71 -32.03
CA THR A 34 5.23 25.07 -30.91
C THR A 34 5.53 24.23 -29.66
N GLY A 35 5.38 24.87 -28.49
CA GLY A 35 5.40 24.17 -27.21
C GLY A 35 4.29 23.13 -27.07
N TRP A 36 3.18 23.29 -27.79
CA TRP A 36 2.12 22.28 -27.86
C TRP A 36 2.58 21.00 -28.55
N ALA A 37 3.27 21.10 -29.69
CA ALA A 37 3.80 19.93 -30.38
C ALA A 37 4.77 19.15 -29.49
N TRP A 38 5.76 19.82 -28.88
CA TRP A 38 6.73 19.17 -28.01
C TRP A 38 6.14 18.70 -26.67
N GLY A 39 5.31 19.53 -26.03
CA GLY A 39 4.65 19.21 -24.76
C GLY A 39 3.71 18.01 -24.87
N LEU A 40 2.83 18.00 -25.89
CA LEU A 40 1.93 16.87 -26.13
C LEU A 40 2.69 15.60 -26.52
N SER A 41 3.84 15.72 -27.19
CA SER A 41 4.70 14.57 -27.48
C SER A 41 5.24 13.91 -26.22
N ILE A 42 5.68 14.71 -25.25
CA ILE A 42 6.11 14.21 -23.94
C ILE A 42 4.92 13.56 -23.21
N VAL A 43 3.75 14.20 -23.21
CA VAL A 43 2.53 13.66 -22.58
C VAL A 43 2.16 12.31 -23.19
N SER A 44 2.15 12.21 -24.52
CA SER A 44 1.77 10.98 -25.23
C SER A 44 2.78 9.87 -25.07
N LEU A 45 4.08 10.17 -24.98
CA LEU A 45 5.09 9.21 -24.58
C LEU A 45 4.77 8.62 -23.19
N VAL A 46 4.43 9.47 -22.21
CA VAL A 46 4.08 8.99 -20.85
C VAL A 46 2.88 8.07 -20.90
N VAL A 47 1.82 8.47 -21.60
CA VAL A 47 0.60 7.68 -21.75
C VAL A 47 0.91 6.33 -22.41
N LEU A 48 1.67 6.32 -23.50
CA LEU A 48 2.07 5.10 -24.21
C LEU A 48 2.84 4.13 -23.29
N ILE A 49 3.88 4.62 -22.60
CA ILE A 49 4.66 3.79 -21.67
C ILE A 49 3.75 3.25 -20.57
N ARG A 50 2.86 4.08 -20.02
CA ARG A 50 1.93 3.67 -18.97
C ARG A 50 0.95 2.61 -19.44
N ILE A 51 0.45 2.69 -20.67
CA ILE A 51 -0.40 1.67 -21.29
C ILE A 51 0.37 0.34 -21.41
N CYS A 52 1.60 0.36 -21.94
CA CYS A 52 2.45 -0.83 -22.05
C CYS A 52 2.72 -1.48 -20.69
N LEU A 53 2.84 -0.69 -19.62
CA LEU A 53 3.10 -1.18 -18.27
C LEU A 53 1.84 -1.61 -17.50
N ILE A 54 0.62 -1.46 -18.04
CA ILE A 54 -0.63 -1.87 -17.36
C ILE A 54 -0.57 -3.32 -16.83
N PRO A 55 -0.12 -4.34 -17.61
CA PRO A 55 -0.09 -5.72 -17.11
C PRO A 55 0.81 -5.89 -15.89
N LEU A 56 1.94 -5.18 -15.87
CA LEU A 56 2.86 -5.15 -14.73
C LEU A 56 2.21 -4.46 -13.52
N PHE A 57 1.57 -3.31 -13.73
CA PHE A 57 0.86 -2.59 -12.68
C PHE A 57 -0.28 -3.43 -12.07
N VAL A 58 -1.01 -4.21 -12.88
CA VAL A 58 -2.04 -5.13 -12.38
C VAL A 58 -1.44 -6.20 -11.47
N LYS A 59 -0.28 -6.78 -11.85
CA LYS A 59 0.45 -7.73 -10.99
C LYS A 59 0.93 -7.06 -9.69
N GLN A 60 1.42 -5.83 -9.76
CA GLN A 60 1.83 -5.04 -8.58
C GLN A 60 0.65 -4.80 -7.62
N ILE A 61 -0.49 -4.35 -8.13
CA ILE A 61 -1.71 -4.11 -7.34
C ILE A 61 -2.16 -5.40 -6.64
N LYS A 62 -2.12 -6.54 -7.34
CA LYS A 62 -2.45 -7.84 -6.75
C LYS A 62 -1.53 -8.19 -5.58
N SER A 63 -0.21 -7.95 -5.72
CA SER A 63 0.75 -8.14 -4.64
C SER A 63 0.49 -7.23 -3.44
N THR A 64 0.23 -5.94 -3.68
CA THR A 64 -0.15 -4.99 -2.62
C THR A 64 -1.44 -5.40 -1.89
N ARG A 65 -2.42 -5.95 -2.61
CA ARG A 65 -3.67 -6.46 -2.01
C ARG A 65 -3.42 -7.66 -1.11
N ASN A 66 -2.56 -8.59 -1.52
CA ASN A 66 -2.21 -9.74 -0.69
C ASN A 66 -1.56 -9.30 0.61
N MET A 67 -0.70 -8.28 0.57
CA MET A 67 -0.12 -7.67 1.78
C MET A 67 -1.19 -7.09 2.73
N GLN A 68 -2.24 -6.48 2.18
CA GLN A 68 -3.35 -5.95 2.98
C GLN A 68 -4.14 -7.07 3.67
N LEU A 69 -4.33 -8.22 3.01
CA LEU A 69 -5.00 -9.38 3.63
C LEU A 69 -4.23 -9.94 4.83
N LEU A 70 -2.91 -9.72 4.90
CA LEU A 70 -2.08 -10.15 6.02
C LEU A 70 -2.11 -9.19 7.21
N GLN A 71 -2.69 -7.99 7.08
CA GLN A 71 -2.77 -7.00 8.15
C GLN A 71 -3.27 -7.51 9.51
N PRO A 72 -4.34 -8.33 9.62
CA PRO A 72 -4.77 -8.86 10.91
C PRO A 72 -3.73 -9.79 11.54
N LYS A 73 -3.06 -10.64 10.75
CA LYS A 73 -1.99 -11.52 11.24
C LYS A 73 -0.77 -10.72 11.67
N MET A 74 -0.43 -9.66 10.92
CA MET A 74 0.62 -8.74 11.30
C MET A 74 0.32 -8.05 12.64
N LYS A 75 -0.94 -7.62 12.88
CA LYS A 75 -1.35 -7.09 14.20
C LYS A 75 -1.17 -8.09 15.32
N ALA A 76 -1.63 -9.32 15.11
CA ALA A 76 -1.52 -10.36 16.12
C ALA A 76 -0.05 -10.61 16.51
N ILE A 77 0.87 -10.66 15.55
CA ILE A 77 2.31 -10.76 15.82
C ILE A 77 2.80 -9.52 16.57
N GLN A 78 2.40 -8.32 16.14
CA GLN A 78 2.80 -7.09 16.81
C GLN A 78 2.35 -7.03 18.27
N GLU A 79 1.13 -7.48 18.54
CA GLU A 79 0.55 -7.51 19.87
C GLU A 79 1.18 -8.56 20.76
N ARG A 80 1.49 -9.73 20.20
CA ARG A 80 2.11 -10.85 20.92
C ARG A 80 3.57 -10.56 21.30
N TYR A 81 4.29 -9.81 20.46
CA TYR A 81 5.72 -9.51 20.64
C TYR A 81 5.99 -8.00 20.84
N LYS A 82 5.08 -7.26 21.49
CA LYS A 82 5.24 -5.80 21.72
C LYS A 82 6.58 -5.43 22.38
N SER A 83 7.03 -6.26 23.32
CA SER A 83 8.24 -6.02 24.13
C SER A 83 9.52 -6.54 23.48
N ASP A 84 9.43 -7.35 22.42
CA ASP A 84 10.57 -7.97 21.75
C ASP A 84 10.53 -7.67 20.25
N LYS A 85 11.13 -6.53 19.88
CA LYS A 85 11.18 -6.07 18.49
C LYS A 85 11.94 -7.02 17.56
N GLN A 86 12.91 -7.76 18.10
CA GLN A 86 13.71 -8.68 17.29
C GLN A 86 12.87 -9.89 16.90
N ARG A 87 12.25 -10.56 17.87
CA ARG A 87 11.29 -11.64 17.61
C ARG A 87 10.12 -11.19 16.76
N GLN A 88 9.61 -9.97 16.99
CA GLN A 88 8.55 -9.39 16.17
C GLN A 88 8.97 -9.29 14.69
N SER A 89 10.18 -8.82 14.40
CA SER A 89 10.70 -8.73 13.03
C SER A 89 10.88 -10.11 12.38
N GLU A 90 11.37 -11.09 13.15
CA GLU A 90 11.58 -12.46 12.69
C GLU A 90 10.26 -13.15 12.33
N GLU A 91 9.26 -13.09 13.21
CA GLU A 91 7.93 -13.67 12.98
C GLU A 91 7.19 -12.96 11.84
N MET A 92 7.35 -11.63 11.72
CA MET A 92 6.83 -10.88 10.57
C MET A 92 7.44 -11.36 9.25
N MET A 93 8.75 -11.58 9.21
CA MET A 93 9.42 -12.08 8.01
C MET A 93 9.03 -13.54 7.71
N LYS A 94 8.83 -14.36 8.74
CA LYS A 94 8.32 -15.73 8.63
C LYS A 94 6.92 -15.74 8.02
N LEU A 95 6.01 -14.88 8.51
CA LEU A 95 4.68 -14.71 7.95
C LEU A 95 4.73 -14.34 6.46
N TYR A 96 5.60 -13.40 6.06
CA TYR A 96 5.77 -13.03 4.66
C TYR A 96 6.25 -14.20 3.79
N LYS A 97 7.19 -15.01 4.29
CA LYS A 97 7.69 -16.21 3.58
C LYS A 97 6.61 -17.29 3.45
N GLU A 98 5.91 -17.62 4.54
CA GLU A 98 4.87 -18.65 4.56
C GLU A 98 3.68 -18.30 3.65
N THR A 99 3.37 -17.01 3.55
CA THR A 99 2.26 -16.52 2.73
C THR A 99 2.68 -16.16 1.30
N GLY A 100 3.95 -16.35 0.94
CA GLY A 100 4.51 -16.03 -0.38
C GLY A 100 4.41 -14.54 -0.75
N THR A 101 4.28 -13.65 0.23
CA THR A 101 4.08 -12.21 0.00
C THR A 101 5.40 -11.46 0.19
N ASN A 102 5.83 -10.67 -0.79
CA ASN A 102 7.09 -9.94 -0.73
C ASN A 102 6.87 -8.45 -0.38
N PRO A 103 7.45 -7.92 0.71
CA PRO A 103 7.34 -6.49 1.04
C PRO A 103 7.93 -5.56 -0.03
N LEU A 104 8.97 -6.01 -0.76
CA LEU A 104 9.62 -5.25 -1.83
C LEU A 104 8.76 -5.14 -3.10
N SER A 105 7.69 -5.93 -3.25
CA SER A 105 6.77 -5.74 -4.39
C SER A 105 6.13 -4.35 -4.41
N SER A 106 6.14 -3.63 -3.28
CA SER A 106 5.60 -2.27 -3.18
C SER A 106 6.50 -1.20 -3.81
N CYS A 107 7.81 -1.44 -3.96
CA CYS A 107 8.74 -0.52 -4.63
C CYS A 107 8.98 -0.87 -6.10
N LEU A 108 8.47 -2.01 -6.57
CA LEU A 108 8.53 -2.43 -7.97
C LEU A 108 8.02 -1.37 -8.97
N PRO A 109 6.97 -0.56 -8.68
CA PRO A 109 6.57 0.53 -9.57
C PRO A 109 7.71 1.53 -9.84
N ILE A 110 8.46 1.89 -8.81
CA ILE A 110 9.55 2.87 -8.90
C ILE A 110 10.69 2.32 -9.75
N ILE A 111 11.05 1.05 -9.51
CA ILE A 111 12.11 0.36 -10.24
C ILE A 111 11.75 0.18 -11.71
N ALA A 112 10.50 -0.19 -12.01
CA ALA A 112 10.06 -0.36 -13.39
C ALA A 112 9.97 0.97 -14.16
N GLN A 113 9.68 2.09 -13.47
CA GLN A 113 9.56 3.41 -14.08
C GLN A 113 10.91 4.11 -14.27
N SER A 114 11.90 3.85 -13.40
CA SER A 114 13.16 4.60 -13.38
C SER A 114 13.91 4.61 -14.72
N PRO A 115 13.98 3.52 -15.53
CA PRO A 115 14.71 3.55 -16.79
C PRO A 115 14.11 4.54 -17.80
N PHE A 116 12.78 4.64 -17.84
CA PHE A 116 12.07 5.57 -18.73
C PHE A 116 12.23 7.02 -18.28
N PHE A 117 12.21 7.27 -16.97
CA PHE A 117 12.49 8.58 -16.42
C PHE A 117 13.90 9.04 -16.78
N PHE A 118 14.92 8.19 -16.57
CA PHE A 118 16.29 8.52 -16.90
C PHE A 118 16.47 8.78 -18.40
N ALA A 119 15.90 7.94 -19.27
CA ALA A 119 15.96 8.15 -20.71
C ALA A 119 15.36 9.51 -21.13
N LEU A 120 14.16 9.85 -20.63
CA LEU A 120 13.55 11.14 -20.94
C LEU A 120 14.32 12.31 -20.34
N TYR A 121 14.79 12.19 -19.10
CA TYR A 121 15.64 13.21 -18.46
C TYR A 121 16.91 13.46 -19.29
N HIS A 122 17.56 12.40 -19.78
CA HIS A 122 18.71 12.52 -20.66
C HIS A 122 18.37 13.24 -21.96
N VAL A 123 17.24 12.91 -22.60
CA VAL A 123 16.77 13.62 -23.81
C VAL A 123 16.58 15.10 -23.55
N LEU A 124 15.81 15.45 -22.51
CA LEU A 124 15.48 16.84 -22.19
C LEU A 124 16.68 17.63 -21.67
N SER A 125 17.56 17.00 -20.91
CA SER A 125 18.81 17.61 -20.47
C SER A 125 19.77 17.86 -21.64
N ALA A 126 19.79 16.98 -22.65
CA ALA A 126 20.62 17.18 -23.83
C ALA A 126 20.07 18.32 -24.70
N ILE A 127 18.75 18.43 -24.86
CA ILE A 127 18.11 19.59 -25.50
C ILE A 127 18.48 20.88 -24.76
N ALA A 128 18.40 20.89 -23.42
CA ALA A 128 18.77 22.05 -22.60
C ALA A 128 20.25 22.43 -22.67
N SER A 129 21.13 21.47 -22.98
CA SER A 129 22.56 21.66 -23.15
C SER A 129 22.98 21.79 -24.63
N ASN A 130 22.04 21.97 -25.56
CA ASN A 130 22.31 22.06 -27.01
C ASN A 130 23.13 20.88 -27.56
N LYS A 131 22.82 19.66 -27.11
CA LYS A 131 23.49 18.42 -27.49
C LYS A 131 22.53 17.47 -28.19
N LYS A 132 22.88 17.02 -29.39
CA LYS A 132 22.14 16.00 -30.14
C LYS A 132 22.02 14.71 -29.33
N ILE A 133 20.88 14.03 -29.42
CA ILE A 133 20.62 12.82 -28.64
C ILE A 133 19.63 11.89 -29.35
N GLY A 134 19.98 10.61 -29.40
CA GLY A 134 19.17 9.60 -30.08
C GLY A 134 18.91 9.99 -31.54
N VAL A 135 17.65 10.15 -31.92
CA VAL A 135 17.26 10.59 -33.28
C VAL A 135 16.99 12.09 -33.41
N ILE A 136 17.17 12.87 -32.34
CA ILE A 136 16.96 14.32 -32.36
C ILE A 136 18.23 14.95 -32.94
N ASP A 137 18.10 15.43 -34.18
CA ASP A 137 19.13 16.17 -34.92
C ASP A 137 19.16 17.66 -34.51
N GLN A 138 19.96 18.48 -35.23
CA GLN A 138 20.12 19.88 -34.85
C GLN A 138 18.83 20.69 -35.06
N SER A 139 18.10 20.46 -36.15
CA SER A 139 16.89 21.22 -36.46
C SER A 139 15.77 20.92 -35.47
N LEU A 140 15.56 19.65 -35.13
CA LEU A 140 14.61 19.27 -34.09
C LEU A 140 15.04 19.79 -32.71
N LEU A 141 16.34 19.80 -32.43
CA LEU A 141 16.85 20.33 -31.18
C LEU A 141 16.64 21.85 -31.07
N ASP A 142 16.85 22.59 -32.16
CA ASP A 142 16.62 24.04 -32.21
C ASP A 142 15.13 24.37 -32.02
N SER A 143 14.26 23.62 -32.70
CA SER A 143 12.81 23.65 -32.52
C SER A 143 12.41 23.39 -31.05
N ALA A 144 12.96 22.34 -30.42
CA ALA A 144 12.66 21.99 -29.04
C ALA A 144 13.12 23.04 -28.02
N ARG A 145 14.20 23.77 -28.30
CA ARG A 145 14.70 24.83 -27.41
C ARG A 145 13.84 26.09 -27.49
N GLN A 146 13.28 26.40 -28.65
CA GLN A 146 12.37 27.52 -28.88
C GLN A 146 10.92 27.21 -28.46
N ALA A 147 10.62 25.98 -28.09
CA ALA A 147 9.29 25.55 -27.72
C ALA A 147 8.91 26.06 -26.32
N HIS A 148 7.84 26.85 -26.24
CA HIS A 148 7.34 27.47 -24.99
C HIS A 148 6.04 26.82 -24.50
N ILE A 149 6.03 26.32 -23.27
CA ILE A 149 4.83 25.81 -22.59
C ILE A 149 4.41 26.83 -21.53
N PHE A 150 3.22 27.41 -21.70
CA PHE A 150 2.71 28.49 -20.83
C PHE A 150 3.69 29.67 -20.67
N GLY A 151 4.48 29.98 -21.70
CA GLY A 151 5.50 31.05 -21.68
C GLY A 151 6.88 30.62 -21.17
N ALA A 152 7.04 29.38 -20.70
CA ALA A 152 8.33 28.86 -20.24
C ALA A 152 8.96 27.90 -21.29
N PRO A 153 10.23 28.11 -21.71
CA PRO A 153 10.91 27.20 -22.63
C PRO A 153 11.08 25.81 -22.03
N LEU A 154 10.90 24.74 -22.81
CA LEU A 154 11.05 23.36 -22.31
C LEU A 154 12.43 23.09 -21.68
N ALA A 155 13.45 23.73 -22.24
CA ALA A 155 14.85 23.61 -21.85
C ALA A 155 15.22 24.39 -20.57
N ALA A 156 14.41 25.40 -20.18
CA ALA A 156 14.73 26.29 -19.08
C ALA A 156 14.52 25.61 -17.72
N LYS A 157 15.31 26.03 -16.73
CA LYS A 157 15.21 25.61 -15.32
C LYS A 157 14.85 26.80 -14.44
N PHE A 158 14.31 26.55 -13.25
CA PHE A 158 13.99 27.61 -12.28
C PHE A 158 15.23 28.44 -11.90
N MET A 159 16.40 27.79 -11.79
CA MET A 159 17.67 28.40 -11.37
C MET A 159 18.52 28.95 -12.53
N ASP A 160 18.00 28.98 -13.77
CA ASP A 160 18.74 29.57 -14.88
C ASP A 160 18.83 31.11 -14.74
N SER A 161 19.90 31.70 -15.29
CA SER A 161 20.12 33.16 -15.27
C SER A 161 19.17 33.88 -16.24
N ALA A 162 18.94 35.17 -16.00
CA ALA A 162 18.12 36.01 -16.87
C ALA A 162 18.60 35.96 -18.33
N GLU A 163 19.92 36.07 -18.55
CA GLU A 163 20.55 36.01 -19.87
C GLU A 163 20.25 34.70 -20.62
N LYS A 164 20.31 33.57 -19.90
CA LYS A 164 20.05 32.26 -20.52
C LYS A 164 18.58 32.09 -20.87
N VAL A 165 17.68 32.61 -20.03
CA VAL A 165 16.23 32.55 -20.27
C VAL A 165 15.83 33.49 -21.42
N ASP A 166 16.44 34.68 -21.49
CA ASP A 166 16.26 35.64 -22.57
C ASP A 166 16.77 35.09 -23.91
N ALA A 167 17.92 34.40 -23.91
CA ALA A 167 18.43 33.68 -25.09
C ALA A 167 17.51 32.55 -25.59
N LEU A 168 16.58 32.09 -24.75
CA LEU A 168 15.54 31.12 -25.13
C LEU A 168 14.22 31.80 -25.53
N GLY A 169 14.16 33.13 -25.54
CA GLY A 169 13.00 33.92 -25.94
C GLY A 169 11.92 34.08 -24.87
N ALA A 170 12.28 33.95 -23.58
CA ALA A 170 11.31 33.99 -22.48
C ALA A 170 11.68 35.01 -21.39
N SER A 171 10.68 35.36 -20.59
CA SER A 171 10.88 36.12 -19.36
C SER A 171 11.29 35.21 -18.20
N LEU A 172 12.27 35.65 -17.40
CA LEU A 172 12.66 34.98 -16.17
C LEU A 172 11.48 34.80 -15.20
N THR A 173 10.57 35.79 -15.17
CA THR A 173 9.36 35.74 -14.33
C THR A 173 8.44 34.61 -14.79
N ASP A 174 8.21 34.47 -16.09
CA ASP A 174 7.34 33.42 -16.65
C ASP A 174 7.89 32.03 -16.33
N VAL A 175 9.20 31.82 -16.54
CA VAL A 175 9.85 30.55 -16.20
C VAL A 175 9.68 30.24 -14.72
N ARG A 176 9.95 31.19 -13.81
CA ARG A 176 9.84 30.98 -12.36
C ARG A 176 8.40 30.70 -11.92
N VAL A 177 7.43 31.45 -12.44
CA VAL A 177 6.01 31.25 -12.10
C VAL A 177 5.53 29.89 -12.59
N VAL A 178 5.76 29.56 -13.86
CA VAL A 178 5.33 28.28 -14.44
C VAL A 178 5.98 27.11 -13.73
N THR A 179 7.30 27.13 -13.51
CA THR A 179 8.01 26.06 -12.82
C THR A 179 7.57 25.93 -11.35
N ALA A 180 7.37 27.04 -10.62
CA ALA A 180 6.85 27.01 -9.25
C ALA A 180 5.45 26.39 -9.19
N VAL A 181 4.55 26.81 -10.09
CA VAL A 181 3.18 26.26 -10.19
C VAL A 181 3.21 24.76 -10.50
N MET A 182 4.05 24.32 -11.44
CA MET A 182 4.22 22.89 -11.76
C MET A 182 4.75 22.09 -10.57
N ILE A 183 5.75 22.61 -9.84
CA ILE A 183 6.31 21.95 -8.65
C ILE A 183 5.25 21.83 -7.55
N VAL A 184 4.47 22.89 -7.30
CA VAL A 184 3.38 22.88 -6.32
C VAL A 184 2.31 21.86 -6.71
N MET A 185 1.84 21.88 -7.97
CA MET A 185 0.85 20.93 -8.46
C MET A 185 1.35 19.49 -8.40
N MET A 186 2.61 19.25 -8.76
CA MET A 186 3.24 17.94 -8.68
C MET A 186 3.33 17.44 -7.24
N SER A 187 3.82 18.28 -6.31
CA SER A 187 3.92 17.94 -4.89
C SER A 187 2.55 17.69 -4.25
N ALA A 188 1.57 18.54 -4.58
CA ALA A 188 0.20 18.40 -4.10
C ALA A 188 -0.45 17.12 -4.63
N SER A 189 -0.40 16.89 -5.94
CA SER A 189 -0.97 15.68 -6.57
C SER A 189 -0.33 14.40 -6.05
N GLN A 190 1.00 14.38 -5.85
CA GLN A 190 1.70 13.25 -5.24
C GLN A 190 1.24 13.02 -3.79
N PHE A 191 1.16 14.09 -2.99
CA PHE A 191 0.68 14.00 -1.62
C PHE A 191 -0.76 13.48 -1.55
N PHE A 192 -1.65 14.00 -2.38
CA PHE A 192 -3.04 13.55 -2.44
C PHE A 192 -3.15 12.08 -2.86
N THR A 193 -2.39 11.66 -3.88
CA THR A 193 -2.37 10.27 -4.35
C THR A 193 -1.89 9.32 -3.24
N GLN A 194 -0.80 9.67 -2.57
CA GLN A 194 -0.24 8.89 -1.47
C GLN A 194 -1.19 8.85 -0.26
N ARG A 195 -1.80 9.99 0.08
CA ARG A 195 -2.80 10.09 1.16
C ARG A 195 -4.04 9.26 0.85
N GLN A 196 -4.53 9.27 -0.38
CA GLN A 196 -5.68 8.48 -0.80
C GLN A 196 -5.41 6.98 -0.65
N LEU A 197 -4.21 6.52 -1.06
CA LEU A 197 -3.80 5.13 -0.89
C LEU A 197 -3.82 4.71 0.59
N MET A 198 -3.26 5.54 1.47
CA MET A 198 -3.16 5.25 2.90
C MET A 198 -4.53 5.26 3.60
N THR A 199 -5.39 6.24 3.29
CA THR A 199 -6.64 6.47 4.02
C THR A 199 -7.80 5.58 3.55
N LYS A 200 -7.82 5.19 2.27
CA LYS A 200 -8.93 4.39 1.71
C LYS A 200 -8.66 2.89 1.67
N ASN A 201 -7.38 2.47 1.60
CA ASN A 201 -7.02 1.06 1.38
C ASN A 201 -6.27 0.42 2.55
N VAL A 202 -5.95 1.15 3.62
CA VAL A 202 -5.24 0.58 4.76
C VAL A 202 -5.99 0.84 6.06
N ASP A 203 -6.11 -0.21 6.88
CA ASP A 203 -6.49 -0.08 8.27
C ASP A 203 -5.33 0.55 9.07
N LEU A 204 -5.51 1.81 9.46
CA LEU A 204 -4.54 2.62 10.19
C LEU A 204 -4.27 2.14 11.62
N THR A 205 -5.03 1.16 12.12
CA THR A 205 -4.83 0.59 13.45
C THR A 205 -3.61 -0.34 13.52
N VAL A 206 -3.09 -0.84 12.38
CA VAL A 206 -1.82 -1.58 12.32
C VAL A 206 -0.65 -0.60 12.17
N LYS A 207 0.24 -0.50 13.17
CA LYS A 207 1.48 0.28 13.05
C LYS A 207 2.63 -0.61 12.58
N THR A 208 2.53 -1.18 11.37
CA THR A 208 3.68 -1.94 10.81
C THR A 208 4.86 -1.03 10.47
N PRO A 209 6.10 -1.52 10.55
CA PRO A 209 7.27 -0.78 10.03
C PRO A 209 7.06 -0.32 8.59
N TYR A 210 6.39 -1.14 7.78
CA TYR A 210 5.98 -0.79 6.42
C TYR A 210 5.04 0.41 6.34
N MET A 211 4.00 0.47 7.19
CA MET A 211 3.07 1.60 7.24
C MET A 211 3.74 2.88 7.72
N GLN A 212 4.68 2.77 8.66
CA GLN A 212 5.49 3.89 9.11
C GLN A 212 6.40 4.40 7.99
N GLN A 213 7.06 3.50 7.25
CA GLN A 213 7.84 3.86 6.06
C GLN A 213 6.98 4.56 5.00
N GLN A 214 5.78 4.04 4.68
CA GLN A 214 4.87 4.70 3.73
C GLN A 214 4.38 6.07 4.21
N LYS A 215 4.07 6.22 5.50
CA LYS A 215 3.67 7.51 6.08
C LYS A 215 4.81 8.52 6.02
N MET A 216 6.03 8.11 6.38
CA MET A 216 7.22 8.96 6.29
C MET A 216 7.44 9.41 4.84
N LEU A 217 7.36 8.47 3.90
CA LEU A 217 7.54 8.70 2.48
C LEU A 217 6.52 9.70 1.90
N MET A 218 5.29 9.70 2.41
CA MET A 218 4.24 10.65 2.03
C MET A 218 4.58 12.11 2.31
N TYR A 219 5.28 12.39 3.41
CA TYR A 219 5.67 13.76 3.77
C TYR A 219 7.04 14.13 3.21
N ILE A 220 7.95 13.16 3.10
CA ILE A 220 9.30 13.39 2.57
C ILE A 220 9.27 13.67 1.06
N PHE A 221 8.51 12.91 0.26
CA PHE A 221 8.54 13.07 -1.19
C PHE A 221 8.13 14.47 -1.68
N PRO A 222 7.03 15.08 -1.20
CA PRO A 222 6.70 16.45 -1.58
C PRO A 222 7.80 17.45 -1.26
N LEU A 223 8.52 17.27 -0.15
CA LEU A 223 9.65 18.12 0.20
C LEU A 223 10.84 17.91 -0.74
N ILE A 224 11.19 16.65 -1.03
CA ILE A 224 12.22 16.32 -2.02
C ILE A 224 11.87 16.94 -3.38
N PHE A 225 10.61 16.83 -3.81
CA PHE A 225 10.16 17.41 -5.08
C PHE A 225 10.17 18.93 -5.08
N ALA A 226 9.84 19.58 -3.96
CA ALA A 226 9.94 21.03 -3.83
C ALA A 226 11.39 21.53 -3.98
N VAL A 227 12.36 20.84 -3.37
CA VAL A 227 13.78 21.24 -3.39
C VAL A 227 14.48 20.79 -4.68
N MET A 228 14.25 19.58 -5.16
CA MET A 228 14.88 19.05 -6.37
C MET A 228 14.24 19.60 -7.65
N GLY A 229 12.94 19.91 -7.61
CA GLY A 229 12.17 20.36 -8.77
C GLY A 229 12.73 21.61 -9.41
N ILE A 230 13.34 22.51 -8.63
CA ILE A 230 13.95 23.75 -9.13
C ILE A 230 15.15 23.50 -10.07
N ASN A 231 15.76 22.31 -9.98
CA ASN A 231 16.93 21.93 -10.79
C ASN A 231 16.53 21.21 -12.10
N PHE A 232 15.24 20.91 -12.28
CA PHE A 232 14.75 20.19 -13.44
C PHE A 232 14.29 21.14 -14.56
N PRO A 233 14.54 20.78 -15.84
CA PRO A 233 13.96 21.49 -16.97
C PRO A 233 12.44 21.46 -16.96
N VAL A 234 11.78 22.49 -17.50
CA VAL A 234 10.31 22.57 -17.63
C VAL A 234 9.72 21.31 -18.27
N GLY A 235 10.36 20.78 -19.33
CA GLY A 235 9.88 19.54 -19.97
C GLY A 235 9.84 18.32 -19.03
N VAL A 236 10.76 18.24 -18.07
CA VAL A 236 10.78 17.15 -17.07
C VAL A 236 9.65 17.33 -16.06
N LEU A 237 9.31 18.57 -15.72
CA LEU A 237 8.15 18.87 -14.86
C LEU A 237 6.83 18.53 -15.55
N VAL A 238 6.70 18.78 -16.86
CA VAL A 238 5.55 18.37 -17.67
C VAL A 238 5.37 16.84 -17.65
N TYR A 239 6.46 16.10 -17.83
CA TYR A 239 6.48 14.65 -17.69
C TYR A 239 5.97 14.23 -16.30
N TRP A 240 6.47 14.86 -15.24
CA TRP A 240 6.14 14.46 -13.88
C TRP A 240 4.68 14.75 -13.53
N LEU A 241 4.18 15.92 -13.93
CA LEU A 241 2.79 16.30 -13.75
C LEU A 241 1.87 15.30 -14.47
N THR A 242 2.18 14.97 -15.73
CA THR A 242 1.43 13.97 -16.50
C THR A 242 1.44 12.60 -15.83
N THR A 243 2.61 12.19 -15.33
CA THR A 243 2.80 10.93 -14.60
C THR A 243 1.96 10.88 -13.34
N ASN A 244 1.87 11.98 -12.59
CA ASN A 244 1.05 12.09 -11.40
C ASN A 244 -0.45 12.07 -11.73
N VAL A 245 -0.89 12.83 -12.74
CA VAL A 245 -2.29 12.85 -13.20
C VAL A 245 -2.73 11.46 -13.65
N TRP A 246 -1.90 10.77 -14.44
CA TRP A 246 -2.13 9.39 -14.84
C TRP A 246 -2.25 8.48 -13.61
N THR A 247 -1.32 8.57 -12.67
CA THR A 247 -1.31 7.73 -11.46
C THR A 247 -2.57 7.98 -10.62
N MET A 248 -2.99 9.24 -10.48
CA MET A 248 -4.23 9.59 -9.78
C MET A 248 -5.46 9.01 -10.47
N GLY A 249 -5.56 9.12 -11.80
CA GLY A 249 -6.64 8.53 -12.59
C GLY A 249 -6.67 7.00 -12.50
N GLN A 250 -5.52 6.37 -12.67
CA GLN A 250 -5.33 4.92 -12.51
C GLN A 250 -5.72 4.47 -11.10
N GLN A 251 -5.26 5.16 -10.06
CA GLN A 251 -5.56 4.85 -8.67
C GLN A 251 -7.06 4.99 -8.37
N MET A 252 -7.70 6.05 -8.88
CA MET A 252 -9.14 6.24 -8.74
C MET A 252 -9.93 5.13 -9.41
N TYR A 253 -9.55 4.72 -10.62
CA TYR A 253 -10.17 3.61 -11.33
C TYR A 253 -9.98 2.28 -10.58
N VAL A 254 -8.76 1.97 -10.15
CA VAL A 254 -8.42 0.73 -9.44
C VAL A 254 -9.15 0.60 -8.11
N ILE A 255 -9.17 1.66 -7.29
CA ILE A 255 -9.89 1.67 -6.00
C ILE A 255 -11.39 1.43 -6.21
N ASN A 256 -11.96 2.04 -7.26
CA ASN A 256 -13.39 1.94 -7.54
C ASN A 256 -13.81 0.56 -8.06
N GLN A 257 -12.97 -0.09 -8.87
CA GLN A 257 -13.29 -1.38 -9.50
C GLN A 257 -12.84 -2.59 -8.67
N ASN A 258 -11.77 -2.45 -7.90
CA ASN A 258 -11.21 -3.52 -7.06
C ASN A 258 -10.88 -2.98 -5.67
N PRO A 259 -11.90 -2.65 -4.84
CA PRO A 259 -11.67 -2.19 -3.48
C PRO A 259 -10.97 -3.28 -2.65
N THR A 260 -10.03 -2.85 -1.80
CA THR A 260 -9.34 -3.73 -0.85
C THR A 260 -10.33 -4.36 0.14
N PRO A 261 -10.31 -5.68 0.35
CA PRO A 261 -11.16 -6.32 1.35
C PRO A 261 -10.88 -5.79 2.77
N GLY A 262 -11.92 -5.44 3.51
CA GLY A 262 -11.85 -4.89 4.87
C GLY A 262 -11.59 -3.38 4.93
N SER A 263 -11.47 -2.69 3.79
CA SER A 263 -11.20 -1.24 3.76
C SER A 263 -12.49 -0.41 3.67
N LYS A 264 -12.37 0.89 4.01
CA LYS A 264 -13.47 1.87 3.83
C LYS A 264 -13.94 1.95 2.37
N ALA A 265 -13.05 1.72 1.40
CA ALA A 265 -13.42 1.67 0.00
C ALA A 265 -14.36 0.48 -0.32
N GLN A 266 -14.16 -0.68 0.32
CA GLN A 266 -15.08 -1.81 0.18
C GLN A 266 -16.44 -1.49 0.77
N GLU A 267 -16.50 -0.86 1.95
CA GLU A 267 -17.75 -0.45 2.57
C GLU A 267 -18.56 0.50 1.67
N GLN A 268 -17.91 1.53 1.13
CA GLN A 268 -18.54 2.46 0.19
C GLN A 268 -18.98 1.77 -1.10
N TYR A 269 -18.20 0.81 -1.61
CA TYR A 269 -18.55 0.03 -2.79
C TYR A 269 -19.77 -0.86 -2.52
N LEU A 270 -19.76 -1.68 -1.47
CA LEU A 270 -20.89 -2.57 -1.14
C LEU A 270 -22.13 -1.79 -0.74
N GLY A 271 -22.00 -0.62 -0.10
CA GLY A 271 -23.11 0.30 0.14
C GLY A 271 -23.76 0.79 -1.15
N ARG A 272 -22.97 1.12 -2.20
CA ARG A 272 -23.52 1.47 -3.52
C ARG A 272 -24.19 0.28 -4.21
N VAL A 273 -23.62 -0.92 -4.07
CA VAL A 273 -24.25 -2.15 -4.58
C VAL A 273 -25.59 -2.40 -3.88
N LEU A 274 -25.63 -2.30 -2.56
CA LEU A 274 -26.85 -2.48 -1.78
C LEU A 274 -27.93 -1.48 -2.18
N LYS A 275 -27.61 -0.18 -2.25
CA LYS A 275 -28.54 0.87 -2.73
C LYS A 275 -29.08 0.57 -4.12
N SER A 276 -28.23 0.10 -5.04
CA SER A 276 -28.63 -0.28 -6.39
C SER A 276 -29.57 -1.48 -6.40
N VAL A 277 -29.36 -2.46 -5.52
CA VAL A 277 -30.25 -3.62 -5.36
C VAL A 277 -31.58 -3.18 -4.74
N THR A 278 -31.57 -2.29 -3.75
CA THR A 278 -32.80 -1.73 -3.18
C THR A 278 -33.65 -1.02 -4.24
N ALA A 279 -33.04 -0.27 -5.16
CA ALA A 279 -33.75 0.47 -6.19
C ALA A 279 -34.25 -0.40 -7.36
N HIS A 280 -33.52 -1.45 -7.73
CA HIS A 280 -33.80 -2.24 -8.95
C HIS A 280 -34.17 -3.70 -8.70
N GLY A 281 -34.07 -4.21 -7.48
CA GLY A 281 -34.31 -5.61 -7.14
C GLY A 281 -33.22 -6.59 -7.59
N GLU A 282 -32.22 -6.15 -8.37
CA GLU A 282 -31.17 -7.03 -8.92
C GLU A 282 -29.75 -6.44 -8.85
N VAL A 283 -28.76 -7.33 -8.95
CA VAL A 283 -27.35 -6.95 -9.06
C VAL A 283 -27.00 -6.69 -10.54
N ARG A 284 -26.99 -5.41 -10.93
CA ARG A 284 -26.66 -4.99 -12.30
C ARG A 284 -25.16 -4.96 -12.56
N GLY A 285 -24.72 -5.58 -13.66
CA GLY A 285 -23.36 -5.50 -14.19
C GLY A 285 -22.43 -6.64 -13.73
N ARG A 286 -21.60 -7.11 -14.67
CA ARG A 286 -20.70 -8.27 -14.51
C ARG A 286 -19.75 -8.15 -13.32
N THR A 287 -19.16 -6.98 -13.10
CA THR A 287 -18.21 -6.75 -11.99
C THR A 287 -18.89 -6.86 -10.61
N ARG A 288 -20.12 -6.34 -10.49
CA ARG A 288 -20.88 -6.44 -9.23
C ARG A 288 -21.30 -7.87 -8.95
N ARG A 289 -21.80 -8.60 -9.96
CA ARG A 289 -22.12 -10.04 -9.85
C ARG A 289 -20.90 -10.86 -9.45
N ASN A 290 -19.74 -10.63 -10.09
CA ASN A 290 -18.49 -11.27 -9.70
C ASN A 290 -18.10 -10.97 -8.24
N THR A 291 -18.39 -9.77 -7.74
CA THR A 291 -18.11 -9.43 -6.33
C THR A 291 -19.03 -10.21 -5.39
N VAL A 292 -20.33 -10.26 -5.69
CA VAL A 292 -21.30 -11.03 -4.91
C VAL A 292 -20.94 -12.52 -4.92
N LYS A 293 -20.61 -13.09 -6.08
CA LYS A 293 -20.12 -14.47 -6.21
C LYS A 293 -18.94 -14.78 -5.30
N ARG A 294 -17.94 -13.88 -5.23
CA ARG A 294 -16.80 -14.05 -4.29
C ARG A 294 -17.22 -13.97 -2.82
N ILE A 295 -18.20 -13.12 -2.48
CA ILE A 295 -18.71 -12.99 -1.11
C ILE A 295 -19.46 -14.27 -0.71
N VAL A 296 -20.26 -14.83 -1.61
CA VAL A 296 -20.97 -16.09 -1.40
C VAL A 296 -19.96 -17.22 -1.20
N ALA A 297 -18.98 -17.36 -2.10
CA ALA A 297 -17.94 -18.39 -2.04
C ALA A 297 -17.10 -18.36 -0.75
N LYS A 298 -16.98 -17.21 -0.07
CA LYS A 298 -16.28 -17.13 1.23
C LYS A 298 -17.06 -17.75 2.39
N GLY A 299 -18.38 -17.84 2.30
CA GLY A 299 -19.22 -18.39 3.37
C GLY A 299 -18.90 -17.79 4.76
N PRO A 300 -18.45 -18.58 5.75
CA PRO A 300 -18.07 -18.11 7.10
C PRO A 300 -16.88 -17.13 7.13
N ASP A 301 -15.98 -17.20 6.16
CA ASP A 301 -14.72 -16.42 6.11
C ASP A 301 -14.91 -14.98 5.60
N ARG A 302 -16.16 -14.51 5.51
CA ARG A 302 -16.51 -13.11 5.17
C ARG A 302 -15.96 -12.15 6.21
N ASN A 303 -15.41 -11.03 5.75
CA ASN A 303 -15.04 -9.92 6.63
C ASN A 303 -16.29 -9.18 7.15
N ASP A 304 -16.11 -8.31 8.15
CA ASP A 304 -17.24 -7.61 8.80
C ASP A 304 -18.08 -6.76 7.83
N ILE A 305 -17.44 -6.14 6.84
CA ILE A 305 -18.13 -5.32 5.82
C ILE A 305 -18.98 -6.21 4.91
N GLU A 306 -18.45 -7.35 4.49
CA GLU A 306 -19.17 -8.34 3.69
C GLU A 306 -20.34 -8.95 4.46
N ARG A 307 -20.16 -9.23 5.77
CA ARG A 307 -21.25 -9.68 6.65
C ARG A 307 -22.35 -8.63 6.74
N LYS A 308 -22.00 -7.35 6.96
CA LYS A 308 -22.96 -6.23 6.96
C LYS A 308 -23.73 -6.12 5.65
N PHE A 309 -23.06 -6.32 4.51
CA PHE A 309 -23.71 -6.32 3.20
C PHE A 309 -24.74 -7.46 3.06
N VAL A 310 -24.40 -8.68 3.47
CA VAL A 310 -25.32 -9.84 3.43
C VAL A 310 -26.51 -9.62 4.37
N VAL A 311 -26.27 -9.12 5.59
CA VAL A 311 -27.36 -8.74 6.52
C VAL A 311 -28.23 -7.64 5.92
N GLY A 312 -27.64 -6.67 5.23
CA GLY A 312 -28.36 -5.62 4.52
C GLY A 312 -29.27 -6.16 3.41
N LEU A 313 -28.82 -7.16 2.64
CA LEU A 313 -29.65 -7.85 1.65
C LEU A 313 -30.78 -8.65 2.32
N ALA A 314 -30.47 -9.34 3.41
CA ALA A 314 -31.44 -10.14 4.15
C ALA A 314 -32.59 -9.29 4.71
N LYS A 315 -32.28 -8.07 5.17
CA LYS A 315 -33.30 -7.06 5.56
C LYS A 315 -34.20 -6.60 4.41
N LEU A 316 -33.77 -6.79 3.16
CA LEU A 316 -34.58 -6.54 1.97
C LEU A 316 -35.34 -7.80 1.51
N GLY A 317 -35.26 -8.90 2.27
CA GLY A 317 -35.80 -10.20 1.88
C GLY A 317 -35.01 -10.90 0.77
N LEU A 318 -33.75 -10.51 0.56
CA LEU A 318 -32.90 -11.01 -0.52
C LEU A 318 -31.69 -11.79 0.04
N ALA A 319 -31.34 -12.88 -0.62
CA ALA A 319 -30.13 -13.65 -0.39
C ALA A 319 -29.22 -13.63 -1.63
N PRO A 320 -27.91 -13.39 -1.47
CA PRO A 320 -26.96 -13.46 -2.58
C PRO A 320 -26.72 -14.91 -3.04
N GLN A 321 -26.60 -15.11 -4.35
CA GLN A 321 -26.51 -16.41 -5.01
C GLN A 321 -25.11 -16.72 -5.55
N GLU A 322 -24.80 -17.99 -5.81
CA GLU A 322 -23.49 -18.45 -6.32
C GLU A 322 -23.16 -17.94 -7.72
N ASP A 323 -24.18 -17.63 -8.52
CA ASP A 323 -24.03 -17.00 -9.84
C ASP A 323 -23.75 -15.48 -9.76
N GLY A 324 -23.80 -14.90 -8.55
CA GLY A 324 -23.60 -13.49 -8.27
C GLY A 324 -24.86 -12.63 -8.34
N THR A 325 -26.03 -13.23 -8.53
CA THR A 325 -27.34 -12.56 -8.44
C THR A 325 -27.85 -12.49 -7.00
N VAL A 326 -29.03 -11.93 -6.81
CA VAL A 326 -29.77 -11.93 -5.54
C VAL A 326 -31.16 -12.49 -5.81
N ALA A 327 -31.66 -13.33 -4.91
CA ALA A 327 -32.99 -13.93 -5.01
C ALA A 327 -33.75 -13.73 -3.70
N LYS A 328 -35.08 -13.76 -3.75
CA LYS A 328 -35.90 -13.70 -2.53
C LYS A 328 -35.61 -14.93 -1.65
N SER A 329 -35.53 -14.71 -0.35
CA SER A 329 -35.29 -15.79 0.62
C SER A 329 -35.98 -15.48 1.95
N ASP A 330 -36.95 -16.33 2.30
CA ASP A 330 -37.72 -16.20 3.54
C ASP A 330 -36.88 -16.59 4.77
N THR A 331 -35.94 -17.52 4.61
CA THR A 331 -34.95 -17.90 5.62
C THR A 331 -33.97 -16.78 5.97
N ALA A 332 -33.58 -15.95 5.00
CA ALA A 332 -32.69 -14.82 5.25
C ALA A 332 -33.36 -13.73 6.11
N VAL A 333 -34.67 -13.52 5.96
CA VAL A 333 -35.44 -12.56 6.77
C VAL A 333 -35.42 -12.98 8.25
N ALA A 334 -35.65 -14.26 8.53
CA ALA A 334 -35.64 -14.80 9.88
C ALA A 334 -34.26 -14.70 10.57
N GLU A 335 -33.16 -14.93 9.83
CA GLU A 335 -31.79 -14.77 10.35
C GLU A 335 -31.42 -13.30 10.61
N ALA A 336 -31.91 -12.37 9.80
CA ALA A 336 -31.67 -10.93 9.97
C ALA A 336 -32.41 -10.35 11.18
N GLU A 337 -33.61 -10.85 11.48
CA GLU A 337 -34.41 -10.46 12.65
C GLU A 337 -33.89 -11.11 13.95
N GLY A 338 -33.44 -12.37 13.89
CA GLY A 338 -32.86 -13.09 15.04
C GLY A 338 -31.48 -12.58 15.50
N GLY A 339 -30.73 -11.90 14.62
CA GLY A 339 -29.39 -11.37 14.91
C GLY A 339 -29.35 -10.21 15.91
N THR A 340 -30.49 -9.59 16.24
CA THR A 340 -30.58 -8.45 17.16
C THR A 340 -30.90 -8.84 18.61
N SER A 341 -31.14 -10.11 18.94
CA SER A 341 -31.56 -10.49 20.30
C SER A 341 -31.21 -11.93 20.72
N GLN A 342 -29.99 -12.39 20.44
CA GLN A 342 -29.41 -13.49 21.22
C GLN A 342 -28.10 -13.06 21.85
N ARG A 343 -28.23 -12.28 22.92
CA ARG A 343 -27.23 -12.21 23.99
C ARG A 343 -27.05 -13.65 24.48
N ARG A 344 -26.00 -14.32 24.02
CA ARG A 344 -25.56 -15.64 24.47
C ARG A 344 -25.53 -15.61 26.00
N GLN A 345 -26.58 -16.13 26.64
CA GLN A 345 -26.63 -16.25 28.09
C GLN A 345 -25.56 -17.27 28.44
N GLN A 346 -24.43 -16.78 28.97
CA GLN A 346 -23.56 -17.66 29.74
C GLN A 346 -24.42 -18.23 30.87
N PRO A 347 -24.44 -19.56 31.07
CA PRO A 347 -25.03 -20.10 32.29
C PRO A 347 -24.28 -19.46 33.45
N LYS A 348 -25.01 -18.73 34.32
CA LYS A 348 -24.44 -18.13 35.53
C LYS A 348 -23.81 -19.26 36.33
N ARG A 349 -22.48 -19.23 36.44
CA ARG A 349 -21.72 -20.12 37.31
C ARG A 349 -22.15 -19.79 38.74
N GLN A 350 -22.97 -20.66 39.35
CA GLN A 350 -23.30 -20.55 40.76
C GLN A 350 -22.00 -20.55 41.58
N THR A 351 -21.88 -19.59 42.49
CA THR A 351 -20.74 -19.51 43.41
C THR A 351 -20.82 -20.64 44.43
N LYS A 352 -19.66 -21.16 44.81
CA LYS A 352 -19.44 -22.36 45.63
C LYS A 352 -20.12 -22.32 47.03
N ALA A 353 -20.65 -21.17 47.45
CA ALA A 353 -21.39 -20.99 48.70
C ALA A 353 -22.85 -21.51 48.64
N GLN A 354 -23.42 -21.72 47.44
CA GLN A 354 -24.82 -22.15 47.30
C GLN A 354 -25.00 -23.68 47.15
N ARG A 355 -23.94 -24.46 47.32
CA ARG A 355 -23.96 -25.93 47.20
C ARG A 355 -23.86 -26.67 48.55
N GLN A 356 -23.81 -25.94 49.66
CA GLN A 356 -23.77 -26.49 51.01
C GLN A 356 -24.85 -25.82 51.86
N THR A 357 -26.10 -26.21 51.66
CA THR A 357 -27.21 -26.09 52.63
C THR A 357 -28.40 -26.79 52.01
N GLY A 358 -28.60 -28.08 52.34
CA GLY A 358 -29.75 -28.83 51.87
C GLY A 358 -29.49 -30.32 51.70
N ALA A 359 -29.18 -31.01 52.79
CA ALA A 359 -29.50 -32.43 52.97
C ALA A 359 -29.18 -32.82 54.42
N ALA A 360 -30.17 -32.75 55.30
CA ALA A 360 -30.17 -33.41 56.60
C ALA A 360 -31.50 -34.17 56.73
N HIS A 361 -31.39 -35.45 57.13
CA HIS A 361 -32.44 -36.46 57.40
C HIS A 361 -33.28 -36.93 56.20
N GLN A 362 -33.56 -38.22 55.98
CA GLN A 362 -33.69 -39.46 56.81
C GLN A 362 -32.99 -40.62 56.06
N GLY A 363 -32.46 -41.73 56.61
CA GLY A 363 -32.81 -42.54 57.78
C GLY A 363 -33.04 -43.99 57.27
N GLY A 364 -32.17 -44.96 57.60
CA GLY A 364 -32.45 -46.39 57.35
C GLY A 364 -31.26 -47.33 57.04
N LYS A 365 -30.69 -47.92 58.10
CA LYS A 365 -30.52 -49.37 58.34
C LYS A 365 -29.44 -50.22 57.62
N ASP A 366 -28.48 -50.65 58.47
CA ASP A 366 -27.81 -51.95 58.66
C ASP A 366 -26.86 -52.62 57.63
N ASP A 367 -25.70 -52.97 58.22
CA ASP A 367 -24.84 -54.16 58.10
C ASP A 367 -23.77 -54.35 56.98
N ASP A 368 -22.53 -54.35 57.50
CA ASP A 368 -21.49 -55.38 57.43
C ASP A 368 -20.15 -55.16 56.66
N ALA A 369 -19.09 -55.43 57.45
CA ALA A 369 -17.80 -56.08 57.15
C ALA A 369 -16.82 -55.55 56.06
N ASP A 370 -15.69 -55.04 56.59
CA ASP A 370 -14.32 -55.55 56.42
C ASP A 370 -13.27 -54.89 55.47
N GLU A 371 -12.08 -54.83 56.06
CA GLU A 371 -10.69 -54.60 55.62
C GLU A 371 -10.12 -53.29 55.01
N PRO A 372 -8.87 -52.89 55.40
CA PRO A 372 -8.24 -51.62 55.02
C PRO A 372 -7.01 -51.76 54.08
N ALA A 373 -6.66 -50.74 53.29
CA ALA A 373 -5.25 -50.49 52.89
C ALA A 373 -4.96 -49.12 52.24
N SER A 374 -3.97 -48.44 52.83
CA SER A 374 -2.90 -47.60 52.21
C SER A 374 -3.24 -46.23 51.58
N LYS A 375 -2.81 -45.12 52.23
CA LYS A 375 -1.61 -44.25 51.96
C LYS A 375 -1.78 -43.39 50.68
N THR A 376 -1.56 -42.07 50.64
CA THR A 376 -0.63 -41.18 51.35
C THR A 376 -1.08 -39.71 51.19
N SER A 377 -0.76 -38.88 52.20
CA SER A 377 -1.18 -37.48 52.34
C SER A 377 -0.04 -36.50 51.99
N LEU A 378 -0.35 -35.43 51.26
CA LEU A 378 0.46 -34.21 51.14
C LEU A 378 -0.16 -33.13 52.05
N LYS A 379 0.59 -32.69 53.07
CA LYS A 379 0.21 -31.59 53.96
C LYS A 379 1.00 -30.33 53.60
N LYS A 380 0.28 -29.22 53.43
CA LYS A 380 0.82 -27.84 53.42
C LYS A 380 0.07 -27.04 54.48
N SER A 381 0.80 -26.30 55.29
CA SER A 381 0.34 -25.23 56.20
C SER A 381 1.60 -24.58 56.75
N THR A 382 1.78 -23.28 56.95
CA THR A 382 0.96 -22.06 56.99
C THR A 382 1.99 -20.95 57.31
N ALA A 383 1.99 -19.73 56.76
CA ALA A 383 1.31 -18.50 57.23
C ALA A 383 2.26 -17.36 56.77
N GLN A 384 1.83 -16.37 55.99
CA GLN A 384 1.09 -15.14 56.33
C GLN A 384 2.02 -13.96 56.67
N ASP A 385 1.73 -12.86 55.95
CA ASP A 385 2.42 -11.58 55.80
C ASP A 385 2.71 -10.79 57.08
N ASP A 386 3.76 -9.94 57.04
CA ASP A 386 3.57 -8.52 57.39
C ASP A 386 4.52 -7.56 56.64
N LYS A 387 4.03 -6.33 56.44
CA LYS A 387 4.57 -5.24 55.60
C LYS A 387 5.68 -4.43 56.28
N SER A 388 6.57 -3.84 55.48
CA SER A 388 6.93 -2.40 55.57
C SER A 388 7.84 -1.94 54.41
N LYS A 389 7.66 -0.67 54.03
CA LYS A 389 8.39 0.17 53.04
C LYS A 389 9.02 1.34 53.85
N PRO A 390 9.75 2.35 53.27
CA PRO A 390 10.55 2.43 52.04
C PRO A 390 11.88 3.24 52.17
N ALA A 391 12.61 3.34 51.04
CA ALA A 391 13.40 4.48 50.55
C ALA A 391 14.83 4.78 51.08
N GLY A 392 15.76 4.96 50.12
CA GLY A 392 17.07 5.62 50.31
C GLY A 392 17.90 5.61 49.02
N LYS A 393 18.29 6.79 48.54
CA LYS A 393 19.04 7.08 47.29
C LYS A 393 20.57 7.01 47.49
N THR A 394 21.29 7.16 46.36
CA THR A 394 22.72 7.55 46.15
C THR A 394 23.74 6.39 46.13
N ALA A 395 24.88 6.44 45.45
CA ALA A 395 25.39 7.05 44.22
C ALA A 395 26.84 6.53 44.04
N SER A 396 27.35 6.43 42.80
CA SER A 396 28.77 6.17 42.43
C SER A 396 29.33 4.77 42.81
N GLY A 397 30.21 4.12 42.06
CA GLY A 397 30.97 4.42 40.85
C GLY A 397 31.98 3.28 40.61
N SER A 398 32.65 3.33 39.45
CA SER A 398 33.88 2.59 39.09
C SER A 398 33.75 1.28 38.27
N SER A 399 33.84 1.47 36.95
CA SER A 399 34.93 1.05 36.03
C SER A 399 35.37 -0.42 35.85
N ARG A 400 35.79 -0.66 34.59
CA ARG A 400 36.53 -1.80 34.00
C ARG A 400 35.61 -2.97 33.57
N GLN A 401 35.76 -3.61 32.41
CA GLN A 401 36.82 -3.63 31.41
C GLN A 401 36.25 -4.26 30.12
N ALA A 402 36.66 -3.76 28.96
CA ALA A 402 36.40 -4.41 27.67
C ALA A 402 37.23 -5.69 27.54
N LYS A 403 36.63 -6.78 27.05
CA LYS A 403 37.36 -7.87 26.38
C LYS A 403 36.60 -8.34 25.14
N SER A 404 37.34 -8.26 24.04
CA SER A 404 37.07 -8.84 22.73
C SER A 404 36.95 -10.36 22.82
N GLY A 405 35.97 -10.92 22.10
CA GLY A 405 35.70 -12.34 22.03
C GLY A 405 35.36 -12.75 20.60
N GLN A 406 36.40 -12.91 19.80
CA GLN A 406 36.38 -13.45 18.45
C GLN A 406 35.87 -14.91 18.49
N ARG A 407 34.72 -15.20 17.89
CA ARG A 407 34.20 -16.59 17.80
C ARG A 407 34.27 -17.07 16.35
N LYS A 408 35.28 -17.90 16.10
CA LYS A 408 35.48 -18.71 14.90
C LYS A 408 34.24 -19.58 14.64
N GLY A 409 33.74 -19.57 13.40
CA GLY A 409 32.75 -20.53 12.91
C GLY A 409 33.39 -21.88 12.57
N PRO A 410 32.63 -22.99 12.59
CA PRO A 410 33.11 -24.27 12.06
C PRO A 410 32.96 -24.32 10.53
N GLN A 411 34.05 -24.70 9.87
CA GLN A 411 34.12 -25.04 8.46
C GLN A 411 33.28 -26.28 8.13
N ARG A 412 32.56 -26.24 7.00
CA ARG A 412 31.86 -27.37 6.40
C ARG A 412 32.83 -28.16 5.50
N PRO A 413 32.84 -29.51 5.53
CA PRO A 413 33.72 -30.29 4.66
C PRO A 413 33.20 -30.36 3.22
N LYS A 414 34.16 -30.34 2.28
CA LYS A 414 34.01 -30.58 0.85
C LYS A 414 33.63 -32.04 0.61
N HIS A 415 32.72 -32.32 -0.32
CA HIS A 415 32.65 -33.61 -1.00
C HIS A 415 32.71 -33.40 -2.53
N PRO A 416 33.26 -34.37 -3.29
CA PRO A 416 33.77 -34.18 -4.63
C PRO A 416 32.77 -34.51 -5.74
N SER A 417 33.12 -34.01 -6.92
CA SER A 417 32.57 -34.26 -8.26
C SER A 417 32.51 -35.75 -8.65
N LYS A 418 31.47 -36.08 -9.43
CA LYS A 418 31.38 -37.02 -10.58
C LYS A 418 29.93 -36.88 -11.11
N LYS A 419 29.61 -36.83 -12.40
CA LYS A 419 30.33 -36.99 -13.66
C LYS A 419 29.53 -36.26 -14.75
#